data_AF-A0A1Y1YJS9-F1
#
_entry.id   AF-A0A1Y1YJS9-F1
#
_cell.length_a   1.000
_cell.length_b   1.000
_cell.length_c   1.000
_cell.angle_alpha   90.00
_cell.angle_beta   90.00
_cell.angle_gamma   90.00
#
_symmetry.space_group_name_H-M   'P 1'
#
loop_
_entity.id
_entity.type
_entity.pdbx_description
1 polymer ?
#
loop_
_entity_poly.entity_id
_entity_poly.type
_entity_poly.pdbx_seq_one_letter_code
_entity_poly.pdbx_strand_id
1 'polypeptide(L)'
;MESVAAVTVGKIRAVQSPVFHFYLQSNSKNKSIPVLGPEGSAEAFTIGSTIQSKNSSLYLNILPATTSYKPLALSATSNTTAWGLEGDTIITVTGSSYGRQLNFLACKSSDGGYYDIFLQTGSDAPSGKSCSNYQTLHLPCLC
;
A
#
# COMPACT_ATOMS: atom_id res chain seq x y z
N MET A 1 3.33 -19.24 22.14
CA MET A 1 4.00 -17.92 22.20
C MET A 1 3.77 -17.24 20.86
N GLU A 2 2.79 -16.34 20.78
CA GLU A 2 2.62 -15.49 19.60
C GLU A 2 3.82 -14.55 19.52
N SER A 3 4.62 -14.68 18.46
CA SER A 3 5.66 -13.72 18.14
C SER A 3 4.97 -12.39 17.84
N VAL A 4 5.08 -11.42 18.75
CA VAL A 4 4.62 -10.05 18.50
C VAL A 4 5.48 -9.52 17.36
N ALA A 5 4.92 -9.41 16.15
CA ALA A 5 5.61 -8.81 15.02
C ALA A 5 6.11 -7.42 15.43
N ALA A 6 7.40 -7.14 15.23
CA ALA A 6 7.99 -5.86 15.59
C ALA A 6 7.23 -4.73 14.88
N VAL A 7 6.60 -3.86 15.68
CA VAL A 7 5.85 -2.72 15.18
C VAL A 7 6.85 -1.66 14.71
N THR A 8 6.82 -1.36 13.41
CA THR A 8 7.68 -0.34 12.79
C THR A 8 6.87 0.90 12.47
N VAL A 9 7.45 2.09 12.61
CA VAL A 9 6.79 3.34 12.23
C VAL A 9 7.58 4.02 11.13
N GLY A 10 6.90 4.42 10.05
CA GLY A 10 7.56 5.12 8.94
C GLY A 10 6.60 5.59 7.87
N LYS A 11 7.10 6.41 6.94
CA LYS A 11 6.41 6.67 5.68
C LYS A 11 6.56 5.44 4.77
N ILE A 12 5.62 5.20 3.88
CA ILE A 12 5.71 4.12 2.88
C ILE A 12 5.92 4.77 1.51
N ARG A 13 6.94 4.34 0.76
CA ARG A 13 7.41 4.98 -0.47
C ARG A 13 7.60 3.98 -1.60
N ALA A 14 7.22 4.36 -2.82
CA ALA A 14 7.57 3.60 -4.01
C ALA A 14 8.99 3.95 -4.52
N VAL A 15 9.73 2.93 -4.95
CA VAL A 15 11.16 3.05 -5.29
C VAL A 15 11.47 2.82 -6.76
N GLN A 16 10.45 2.81 -7.62
CA GLN A 16 10.57 2.57 -9.05
C GLN A 16 9.72 3.56 -9.86
N SER A 17 10.17 3.88 -11.08
CA SER A 17 9.38 4.69 -12.01
C SER A 17 8.11 3.93 -12.45
N PRO A 18 6.99 4.63 -12.67
CA PRO A 18 6.83 6.09 -12.74
C PRO A 18 6.50 6.77 -11.40
N VAL A 19 6.43 6.02 -10.30
CA VAL A 19 6.03 6.49 -8.97
C VAL A 19 7.23 6.65 -8.01
N PHE A 20 8.43 6.78 -8.56
CA PHE A 20 9.65 6.92 -7.76
C PHE A 20 9.53 8.14 -6.84
N HIS A 21 9.83 7.95 -5.55
CA HIS A 21 9.67 8.96 -4.50
C HIS A 21 8.23 9.44 -4.28
N PHE A 22 7.23 8.67 -4.70
CA PHE A 22 5.86 8.90 -4.26
C PHE A 22 5.57 8.09 -2.99
N TYR A 23 4.76 8.67 -2.12
CA TYR A 23 4.49 8.16 -0.79
C TYR A 23 3.02 7.84 -0.62
N LEU A 24 2.75 6.75 0.11
CA LEU A 24 1.42 6.34 0.48
C LEU A 24 0.76 7.40 1.36
N GLN A 25 -0.47 7.74 1.03
CA GLN A 25 -1.27 8.75 1.71
C GLN A 25 -2.75 8.57 1.36
N SER A 26 -3.62 9.21 2.12
CA SER A 26 -5.05 9.27 1.79
C SER A 26 -5.30 10.32 0.71
N ASN A 27 -6.12 10.00 -0.29
CA ASN A 27 -6.55 10.96 -1.30
C ASN A 27 -7.20 12.19 -0.63
N SER A 28 -6.92 13.40 -1.15
CA SER A 28 -7.36 14.66 -0.55
C SER A 28 -8.87 14.89 -0.64
N LYS A 29 -9.53 14.33 -1.67
CA LYS A 29 -10.97 14.41 -1.91
C LYS A 29 -11.75 13.28 -1.22
N ASN A 30 -11.16 12.10 -1.11
CA ASN A 30 -11.76 10.96 -0.42
C ASN A 30 -10.73 10.19 0.40
N LYS A 31 -10.76 10.39 1.72
CA LYS A 31 -9.77 9.80 2.64
C LYS A 31 -9.81 8.28 2.74
N SER A 32 -10.88 7.63 2.26
CA SER A 32 -10.96 6.17 2.21
C SER A 32 -10.16 5.56 1.06
N ILE A 33 -9.63 6.37 0.13
CA ILE A 33 -8.87 5.91 -1.03
C ILE A 33 -7.38 6.15 -0.77
N PRO A 34 -6.56 5.09 -0.62
CA PRO A 34 -5.11 5.24 -0.59
C PRO A 34 -4.57 5.55 -1.99
N VAL A 35 -3.62 6.47 -2.06
CA VAL A 35 -2.91 6.87 -3.29
C VAL A 35 -1.42 7.01 -3.02
N LEU A 36 -0.63 6.96 -4.09
CA LEU A 36 0.76 7.40 -4.10
C LEU A 36 0.83 8.84 -4.61
N GLY A 37 1.50 9.72 -3.88
CA GLY A 37 1.63 11.14 -4.21
C GLY A 37 2.90 11.79 -3.65
N PRO A 38 3.01 13.12 -3.68
CA PRO A 38 4.22 13.82 -3.26
C PRO A 38 4.52 13.66 -1.76
N GLU A 39 5.79 13.82 -1.39
CA GLU A 39 6.25 13.64 -0.01
C GLU A 39 5.61 14.61 1.00
N GLY A 40 5.33 15.84 0.58
CA GLY A 40 4.81 16.89 1.47
C GLY A 40 3.45 16.55 2.09
N SER A 41 2.72 15.60 1.51
CA SER A 41 1.43 15.10 2.01
C SER A 41 1.49 13.62 2.42
N ALA A 42 2.69 13.04 2.50
CA ALA A 42 2.90 11.66 2.93
C ALA A 42 2.38 11.44 4.36
N GLU A 43 1.75 10.29 4.58
CA GLU A 43 1.35 9.87 5.91
C GLU A 43 2.43 8.98 6.54
N ALA A 44 2.51 9.03 7.88
CA ALA A 44 3.27 8.06 8.64
C ALA A 44 2.35 6.91 9.02
N PHE A 45 2.86 5.68 8.98
CA PHE A 45 2.11 4.48 9.31
C PHE A 45 2.78 3.72 10.45
N THR A 46 1.96 3.10 11.28
CA THR A 46 2.34 2.02 12.18
C THR A 46 2.16 0.71 11.41
N ILE A 47 3.23 -0.05 11.21
CA ILE A 47 3.31 -1.27 10.40
C ILE A 47 3.59 -2.46 11.30
N GLY A 48 2.72 -3.47 11.23
CA GLY A 48 2.86 -4.79 11.84
C GLY A 48 2.05 -5.81 11.04
N SER A 49 1.23 -6.63 11.71
CA SER A 49 0.22 -7.45 11.02
C SER A 49 -0.88 -6.61 10.36
N THR A 50 -1.06 -5.37 10.81
CA THR A 50 -1.89 -4.35 10.19
C THR A 50 -1.04 -3.14 9.81
N ILE A 51 -1.55 -2.29 8.91
CA ILE A 51 -0.92 -1.01 8.58
C ILE A 51 -1.93 0.08 8.94
N GLN A 52 -1.61 0.93 9.92
CA GLN A 52 -2.48 1.99 10.39
C GLN A 52 -1.84 3.36 10.19
N SER A 53 -2.56 4.29 9.56
CA SER A 53 -2.12 5.68 9.46
C SER A 53 -2.06 6.33 10.85
N LYS A 54 -0.95 7.00 11.15
CA LYS A 54 -0.81 7.85 12.34
C LYS A 54 -1.48 9.21 12.17
N ASN A 55 -1.77 9.60 10.92
CA ASN A 55 -2.41 10.87 10.60
C ASN A 55 -3.93 10.80 10.76
N SER A 56 -4.54 9.67 10.37
CA SER A 56 -6.00 9.51 10.33
C SER A 56 -6.54 8.37 11.20
N SER A 57 -5.67 7.55 11.80
CA SER A 57 -6.01 6.32 12.51
C SER A 57 -6.70 5.25 11.63
N LEU A 58 -6.78 5.47 10.31
CA LEU A 58 -7.37 4.53 9.36
C LEU A 58 -6.40 3.39 9.04
N TYR A 59 -6.94 2.19 8.88
CA TYR A 59 -6.22 0.98 8.50
C TYR A 59 -6.23 0.79 7.00
N LEU A 60 -5.07 0.45 6.44
CA LEU A 60 -4.93 0.00 5.07
C LEU A 60 -5.40 -1.44 4.96
N ASN A 61 -6.46 -1.63 4.19
CA ASN A 61 -7.17 -2.88 4.03
C ASN A 61 -7.10 -3.36 2.57
N ILE A 62 -7.17 -4.68 2.38
CA ILE A 62 -7.22 -5.31 1.06
C ILE A 62 -8.67 -5.74 0.82
N LEU A 63 -9.30 -5.17 -0.20
CA LEU A 63 -10.68 -5.49 -0.56
C LEU A 63 -10.75 -6.73 -1.46
N PRO A 64 -11.81 -7.55 -1.33
CA PRO A 64 -12.00 -8.69 -2.21
C PRO A 64 -12.27 -8.23 -3.65
N ALA A 65 -11.63 -8.91 -4.61
CA ALA A 65 -11.86 -8.73 -6.03
C ALA A 65 -11.56 -10.04 -6.77
N THR A 66 -12.24 -10.27 -7.90
CA THR A 66 -12.00 -11.44 -8.77
C THR A 66 -10.76 -11.27 -9.64
N THR A 67 -10.41 -10.04 -9.99
CA THR A 67 -9.19 -9.69 -10.75
C THR A 67 -7.94 -9.87 -9.90
N SER A 68 -6.78 -10.02 -10.53
CA SER A 68 -5.52 -10.16 -9.80
C SER A 68 -5.01 -8.86 -9.15
N TYR A 69 -5.53 -7.69 -9.54
CA TYR A 69 -5.32 -6.44 -8.81
C TYR A 69 -6.41 -6.28 -7.73
N LYS A 70 -6.01 -6.27 -6.45
CA LYS A 70 -6.92 -6.11 -5.31
C LYS A 70 -6.98 -4.65 -4.89
N PRO A 71 -8.18 -4.03 -4.85
CA PRO A 71 -8.33 -2.67 -4.37
C PRO A 71 -7.86 -2.55 -2.93
N LEU A 72 -7.19 -1.43 -2.65
CA LEU A 72 -6.83 -1.05 -1.30
C LEU A 72 -7.80 0.03 -0.80
N ALA A 73 -8.08 0.02 0.49
CA ALA A 73 -8.95 1.01 1.12
C ALA A 73 -8.41 1.41 2.50
N LEU A 74 -8.69 2.65 2.89
CA LEU A 74 -8.45 3.14 4.24
C LEU A 74 -9.79 3.17 4.98
N SER A 75 -9.88 2.52 6.14
CA SER A 75 -11.10 2.53 6.96
C SER A 75 -10.81 2.44 8.45
N ALA A 76 -11.80 2.76 9.29
CA ALA A 76 -11.62 2.84 10.74
C ALA A 76 -11.31 1.48 11.41
N THR A 77 -11.59 0.36 10.73
CA THR A 77 -11.40 -0.99 11.25
C THR A 77 -10.47 -1.77 10.34
N SER A 78 -9.49 -2.49 10.91
CA SER A 78 -8.70 -3.45 10.15
C SER A 78 -9.55 -4.67 9.81
N ASN A 79 -9.68 -5.00 8.53
CA ASN A 79 -10.35 -6.22 8.05
C ASN A 79 -9.34 -7.27 7.57
N THR A 80 -8.04 -6.97 7.67
CA THR A 80 -6.96 -7.86 7.28
C THR A 80 -5.84 -7.81 8.33
N THR A 81 -5.15 -8.93 8.46
CA THR A 81 -3.88 -9.06 9.21
C THR A 81 -2.76 -9.56 8.30
N ALA A 82 -2.96 -9.44 6.98
CA ALA A 82 -2.08 -10.01 5.97
C ALA A 82 -0.74 -9.27 5.83
N TRP A 83 -0.62 -8.05 6.36
CA TRP A 83 0.56 -7.21 6.14
C TRP A 83 1.77 -7.70 6.93
N GLY A 84 2.95 -7.34 6.42
CA GLY A 84 4.22 -7.54 7.09
C GLY A 84 5.35 -6.81 6.39
N LEU A 85 6.56 -7.03 6.89
CA LEU A 85 7.79 -6.52 6.33
C LEU A 85 8.73 -7.67 5.97
N GLU A 86 9.37 -7.55 4.82
CA GLU A 86 10.57 -8.31 4.49
C GLU A 86 11.72 -7.33 4.28
N GLY A 87 12.61 -7.23 5.27
CA GLY A 87 13.52 -6.10 5.37
C GLY A 87 12.72 -4.80 5.54
N ASP A 88 12.86 -3.88 4.59
CA ASP A 88 12.11 -2.62 4.53
C ASP A 88 10.88 -2.69 3.60
N THR A 89 10.67 -3.81 2.91
CA THR A 89 9.66 -3.95 1.85
C THR A 89 8.32 -4.34 2.46
N ILE A 90 7.26 -3.62 2.09
CA ILE A 90 5.88 -3.95 2.45
C ILE A 90 5.43 -5.18 1.66
N ILE A 91 4.99 -6.20 2.38
CA ILE A 91 4.50 -7.45 1.80
C ILE A 91 3.15 -7.87 2.40
N THR A 92 2.44 -8.75 1.71
CA THR A 92 1.57 -9.71 2.40
C THR A 92 2.38 -10.92 2.84
N VAL A 93 2.11 -11.46 4.03
CA VAL A 93 2.85 -12.60 4.58
C VAL A 93 2.41 -13.92 3.95
N THR A 94 3.31 -14.90 3.90
CA THR A 94 3.11 -16.22 3.27
C THR A 94 1.85 -16.95 3.76
N GLY A 95 1.49 -16.81 5.04
CA GLY A 95 0.31 -17.44 5.63
C GLY A 95 -1.02 -16.72 5.36
N SER A 96 -1.02 -15.59 4.66
CA SER A 96 -2.24 -14.87 4.31
C SER A 96 -3.01 -15.55 3.17
N SER A 97 -4.31 -15.25 3.04
CA SER A 97 -5.14 -15.71 1.91
C SER A 97 -4.67 -15.20 0.54
N TYR A 98 -3.76 -14.23 0.52
CA TYR A 98 -3.15 -13.69 -0.69
C TYR A 98 -1.78 -14.31 -1.00
N GLY A 99 -1.26 -15.19 -0.13
CA GLY A 99 0.12 -15.67 -0.19
C GLY A 99 1.14 -14.55 0.06
N ARG A 100 2.42 -14.82 -0.21
CA ARG A 100 3.47 -13.80 -0.13
C ARG A 100 3.46 -12.93 -1.39
N GLN A 101 3.06 -11.66 -1.25
CA GLN A 101 3.05 -10.68 -2.34
C GLN A 101 3.87 -9.46 -1.94
N LEU A 102 4.71 -8.98 -2.87
CA LEU A 102 5.45 -7.71 -2.75
C LEU A 102 5.15 -6.75 -3.91
N ASN A 103 4.32 -7.21 -4.85
CA ASN A 103 4.02 -6.51 -6.08
C ASN A 103 2.76 -5.67 -5.89
N PHE A 104 2.84 -4.43 -6.34
CA PHE A 104 1.74 -3.51 -6.43
C PHE A 104 1.56 -3.04 -7.88
N LEU A 105 0.34 -2.66 -8.20
CA LEU A 105 -0.02 -2.04 -9.47
C LEU A 105 -0.31 -0.56 -9.19
N ALA A 106 0.46 0.34 -9.80
CA ALA A 106 0.24 1.78 -9.71
C ALA A 106 -0.38 2.30 -11.01
N CYS A 107 -1.58 2.87 -10.95
CA CYS A 107 -2.28 3.42 -12.11
C CYS A 107 -2.36 4.93 -12.00
N LYS A 108 -2.13 5.66 -13.11
CA LYS A 108 -2.33 7.12 -13.12
C LYS A 108 -3.74 7.45 -12.62
N SER A 109 -3.82 8.27 -11.59
CA SER A 109 -5.10 8.71 -11.03
C SER A 109 -5.73 9.78 -11.92
N SER A 110 -7.03 10.04 -11.71
CA SER A 110 -7.69 11.23 -12.29
C SER A 110 -7.16 12.52 -11.67
N ASP A 111 -6.63 12.45 -10.46
CA ASP A 111 -5.96 13.57 -9.80
C ASP A 111 -4.51 13.65 -10.29
N GLY A 112 -4.19 14.72 -11.03
CA GLY A 112 -2.87 14.93 -11.61
C GLY A 112 -1.76 14.89 -10.56
N GLY A 113 -0.69 14.12 -10.85
CA GLY A 113 0.43 13.94 -9.92
C GLY A 113 0.22 12.84 -8.87
N TYR A 114 -0.88 12.09 -8.93
CA TYR A 114 -1.14 10.96 -8.04
C TYR A 114 -1.34 9.65 -8.82
N TYR A 115 -1.14 8.53 -8.13
CA TYR A 115 -1.40 7.20 -8.64
C TYR A 115 -2.30 6.42 -7.69
N ASP A 116 -3.33 5.80 -8.25
CA ASP A 116 -4.12 4.79 -7.55
C ASP A 116 -3.24 3.56 -7.34
N ILE A 117 -3.34 2.91 -6.19
CA ILE A 117 -2.50 1.78 -5.81
C ILE A 117 -3.34 0.54 -5.47
N PHE A 118 -2.91 -0.61 -5.98
CA PHE A 118 -3.57 -1.90 -5.80
C PHE A 118 -2.52 -2.94 -5.39
N LEU A 119 -2.91 -3.92 -4.57
CA LEU A 119 -2.08 -5.11 -4.37
C LEU A 119 -2.17 -5.99 -5.63
N GLN A 120 -1.05 -6.41 -6.19
CA GLN A 120 -1.03 -7.27 -7.37
C GLN A 120 -0.72 -8.71 -6.98
N THR A 121 -1.64 -9.63 -7.30
CA THR A 121 -1.49 -11.08 -7.09
C THR A 121 -1.30 -11.86 -8.40
N GLY A 122 -1.18 -11.16 -9.53
CA GLY A 122 -1.05 -11.73 -10.88
C GLY A 122 -0.59 -10.66 -11.88
N SER A 123 -1.27 -10.53 -13.01
CA SER A 123 -0.89 -9.60 -14.09
C SER A 123 -2.03 -8.77 -14.68
N ASP A 124 -3.25 -8.89 -14.17
CA ASP A 124 -4.38 -8.08 -14.62
C ASP A 124 -4.13 -6.58 -14.32
N ALA A 125 -4.66 -5.72 -15.18
CA ALA A 125 -4.70 -4.28 -14.98
C ALA A 125 -6.06 -3.70 -15.45
N PRO A 126 -6.56 -2.61 -14.83
CA PRO A 126 -7.79 -1.96 -15.26
C PRO A 126 -7.73 -1.49 -16.71
N SER A 127 -8.72 -1.88 -17.52
CA SER A 127 -8.86 -1.43 -18.91
C SER A 127 -8.96 0.09 -19.01
N GLY A 128 -8.28 0.68 -20.00
CA GLY A 128 -8.32 2.12 -20.26
C GLY A 128 -7.52 2.98 -19.27
N LYS A 129 -6.81 2.38 -18.30
CA LYS A 129 -5.87 3.10 -17.42
C LYS A 129 -4.42 2.83 -17.83
N SER A 130 -3.59 3.86 -17.70
CA SER A 130 -2.13 3.70 -17.78
C SER A 130 -1.60 3.25 -16.42
N CYS A 131 -1.18 1.99 -16.32
CA CYS A 131 -0.67 1.40 -15.09
C CYS A 131 0.75 0.87 -15.25
N SER A 132 1.49 0.88 -14.15
CA SER A 132 2.81 0.28 -14.02
C SER A 132 2.71 -0.86 -13.02
N ASN A 133 3.08 -2.05 -13.47
CA ASN A 133 3.01 -3.28 -12.68
C ASN A 133 4.31 -3.52 -11.90
N TYR A 134 4.29 -4.47 -10.97
CA TYR A 134 5.45 -4.89 -10.19
C TYR A 134 6.15 -3.77 -9.43
N GLN A 135 5.38 -2.78 -9.00
CA GLN A 135 5.88 -1.73 -8.11
C GLN A 135 6.08 -2.30 -6.72
N THR A 136 7.14 -1.88 -6.05
CA THR A 136 7.38 -2.24 -4.65
C THR A 136 7.26 -1.02 -3.74
N LEU A 137 6.77 -1.25 -2.53
CA LEU A 137 6.61 -0.23 -1.51
C LEU A 137 7.57 -0.53 -0.35
N HIS A 138 8.30 0.49 0.09
CA HIS A 138 9.35 0.35 1.08
C HIS A 138 9.20 1.40 2.17
N LEU A 139 9.71 1.09 3.36
CA LEU A 139 10.07 2.10 4.33
C LEU A 139 11.33 2.81 3.81
N PRO A 140 11.32 4.14 3.62
CA PRO A 140 12.56 4.84 3.32
C PRO A 140 13.52 4.55 4.48
N CYS A 141 14.75 4.13 4.18
CA CYS A 141 15.77 3.93 5.20
C CYS A 141 15.75 5.13 6.15
N LEU A 142 15.53 4.83 7.43
CA LEU A 142 15.78 5.78 8.52
C LEU A 142 17.30 5.93 8.56
N CYS A 143 17.82 6.89 7.81
CA CYS A 143 19.22 7.30 7.91
C CYS A 143 19.49 7.87 9.30
#